data_AF-A0A496UU10-F1
#
_entry.id   AF-A0A496UU10-F1
#
_cell.length_a   1.000
_cell.length_b   1.000
_cell.length_c   1.000
_cell.angle_alpha   90.00
_cell.angle_beta   90.00
_cell.angle_gamma   90.00
#
_symmetry.space_group_name_H-M   'P 1'
#
loop_
_entity.id
_entity.type
_entity.pdbx_description
1 polymer ?
#
loop_
_entity_poly.entity_id
_entity_poly.type
_entity_poly.pdbx_seq_one_letter_code
_entity_poly.pdbx_strand_id
1 'polypeptide(L)'
;MSRKKVIILGAAGRDFHNFNCVYRDNDDFEVVAFTATQIPDIDGRKYPAELAGSLYPDGIPIADESSLVQVIADTGADICVMAYSDRSYKQVMSLASVVNAAGCDFTMLGERETQIRSTKPVISVCAVRTGCGKSQTSRRICEILRAAGKKVVAIRHPMPYGDLVAQKVQRFAELADLERHKCTIEEMEEYEPHIVAGGVIYAGVDYEAILREAEKEADIILWDGGNNDTPFYQSDLHIVVADPHRPGHEIEYFPSETNVRLADAVIINKVVEAEFENIEQVRDNIRDTNPEAV
;
A
#
# COMPACT_ATOMS: atom_id res chain seq x y z
N MET A 1 7.01 27.33 16.85
CA MET A 1 7.45 26.15 17.62
C MET A 1 8.46 25.41 16.77
N SER A 2 9.35 24.58 17.34
CA SER A 2 10.19 23.68 16.53
C SER A 2 9.31 22.63 15.86
N ARG A 3 9.60 22.29 14.61
CA ARG A 3 8.92 21.18 13.91
C ARG A 3 9.22 19.87 14.63
N LYS A 4 8.26 18.93 14.63
CA LYS A 4 8.50 17.58 15.13
C LYS A 4 9.27 16.78 14.10
N LYS A 5 10.39 16.19 14.51
CA LYS A 5 11.23 15.36 13.64
C LYS A 5 10.67 13.95 13.54
N VAL A 6 10.47 13.48 12.32
CA VAL A 6 9.80 12.22 12.02
C VAL A 6 10.72 11.30 11.23
N ILE A 7 10.82 10.05 11.65
CA ILE A 7 11.34 8.95 10.84
C ILE A 7 10.15 8.14 10.35
N ILE A 8 10.04 7.93 9.04
CA ILE A 8 9.02 7.02 8.48
C ILE A 8 9.67 5.65 8.33
N LEU A 9 9.12 4.65 9.01
CA LEU A 9 9.62 3.28 8.95
C LEU A 9 9.09 2.63 7.67
N GLY A 10 10.00 2.37 6.72
CA GLY A 10 9.69 1.92 5.36
C GLY A 10 10.17 2.89 4.28
N ALA A 11 10.41 2.37 3.07
CA ALA A 11 10.90 3.12 1.92
C ALA A 11 10.32 2.57 0.60
N ALA A 12 9.02 2.26 0.59
CA ALA A 12 8.32 1.70 -0.55
C ALA A 12 7.02 2.46 -0.87
N GLY A 13 6.12 1.84 -1.65
CA GLY A 13 4.89 2.48 -2.12
C GLY A 13 4.00 3.06 -1.00
N ARG A 14 3.78 2.32 0.10
CA ARG A 14 2.96 2.80 1.24
C ARG A 14 3.63 3.93 2.00
N ASP A 15 4.93 3.85 2.15
CA ASP A 15 5.70 4.74 3.03
C ASP A 15 5.83 6.11 2.39
N PHE A 16 6.10 6.14 1.08
CA PHE A 16 6.04 7.36 0.28
C PHE A 16 4.62 7.93 0.18
N HIS A 17 3.60 7.08 0.11
CA HIS A 17 2.21 7.54 0.13
C HIS A 17 1.84 8.24 1.44
N ASN A 18 2.21 7.64 2.58
CA ASN A 18 2.00 8.24 3.90
C ASN A 18 2.74 9.59 4.01
N PHE A 19 3.98 9.66 3.51
CA PHE A 19 4.71 10.92 3.38
C PHE A 19 3.95 11.98 2.57
N ASN A 20 3.51 11.60 1.37
CA ASN A 20 2.84 12.50 0.43
C ASN A 20 1.50 13.03 0.97
N CYS A 21 0.77 12.24 1.78
CA CYS A 21 -0.51 12.64 2.34
C CYS A 21 -0.38 13.53 3.59
N VAL A 22 0.54 13.20 4.50
CA VAL A 22 0.55 13.78 5.86
C VAL A 22 1.69 14.77 6.08
N TYR A 23 2.85 14.55 5.45
CA TYR A 23 4.11 15.20 5.86
C TYR A 23 4.73 16.12 4.81
N ARG A 24 4.47 15.89 3.51
CA ARG A 24 5.17 16.58 2.41
C ARG A 24 5.15 18.10 2.49
N ASP A 25 3.96 18.67 2.74
CA ASP A 25 3.73 20.10 2.74
C ASP A 25 3.20 20.61 4.10
N ASN A 26 3.53 19.88 5.19
CA ASN A 26 3.08 20.18 6.54
C ASN A 26 4.24 20.75 7.38
N ASP A 27 4.18 22.02 7.74
CA ASP A 27 5.25 22.72 8.45
C ASP A 27 5.30 22.44 9.95
N ASP A 28 4.36 21.66 10.50
CA ASP A 28 4.44 21.14 11.86
C ASP A 28 5.47 19.99 11.98
N PHE A 29 5.85 19.37 10.87
CA PHE A 29 6.73 18.19 10.83
C PHE A 29 7.97 18.39 9.95
N GLU A 30 9.01 17.65 10.28
CA GLU A 30 10.24 17.52 9.49
C GLU A 30 10.58 16.03 9.37
N VAL A 31 10.37 15.44 8.20
CA VAL A 31 10.75 14.04 7.95
C VAL A 31 12.25 13.96 7.70
N VAL A 32 12.97 13.45 8.69
CA VAL A 32 14.44 13.43 8.71
C VAL A 32 15.03 12.20 8.03
N ALA A 33 14.28 11.10 7.95
CA ALA A 33 14.69 9.89 7.25
C ALA A 33 13.50 8.96 6.94
N PHE A 34 13.67 8.15 5.90
CA PHE A 34 12.98 6.87 5.73
C PHE A 34 13.90 5.73 6.19
N THR A 35 13.35 4.55 6.51
CA THR A 35 14.15 3.33 6.72
C THR A 35 13.79 2.23 5.73
N ALA A 36 14.76 1.43 5.30
CA ALA A 36 14.55 0.34 4.36
C ALA A 36 14.74 -1.02 5.02
N THR A 37 13.86 -1.98 4.69
CA THR A 37 13.99 -3.39 5.09
C THR A 37 13.70 -4.39 3.98
N GLN A 38 12.95 -3.98 2.95
CA GLN A 38 12.32 -4.89 2.00
C GLN A 38 12.90 -4.81 0.59
N ILE A 39 13.43 -3.65 0.19
CA ILE A 39 13.85 -3.40 -1.18
C ILE A 39 15.38 -3.46 -1.25
N PRO A 40 15.96 -4.39 -2.02
CA PRO A 40 17.40 -4.43 -2.24
C PRO A 40 17.91 -3.11 -2.83
N ASP A 41 19.08 -2.67 -2.39
CA ASP A 41 19.82 -1.52 -2.93
C ASP A 41 19.08 -0.16 -2.85
N ILE A 42 18.06 -0.03 -1.99
CA ILE A 42 17.38 1.25 -1.75
C ILE A 42 18.01 2.05 -0.60
N ASP A 43 18.66 1.37 0.35
CA ASP A 43 19.39 2.02 1.42
C ASP A 43 20.57 2.83 0.85
N GLY A 44 20.85 3.99 1.45
CA GLY A 44 21.85 4.93 0.93
C GLY A 44 21.35 5.79 -0.24
N ARG A 45 20.14 5.56 -0.76
CA ARG A 45 19.46 6.47 -1.69
C ARG A 45 18.72 7.58 -0.92
N LYS A 46 18.07 8.45 -1.69
CA LYS A 46 17.16 9.48 -1.19
C LYS A 46 15.81 9.35 -1.86
N TYR A 47 14.74 9.63 -1.13
CA TYR A 47 13.48 10.05 -1.74
C TYR A 47 13.72 11.41 -2.43
N PRO A 48 13.48 11.52 -3.74
CA PRO A 48 13.97 12.63 -4.56
C PRO A 48 13.30 13.95 -4.23
N ALA A 49 14.06 15.05 -4.27
CA ALA A 49 13.58 16.41 -3.98
C ALA A 49 12.39 16.80 -4.89
N GLU A 50 12.40 16.33 -6.14
CA GLU A 50 11.38 16.56 -7.15
C GLU A 50 10.00 16.00 -6.76
N LEU A 51 9.96 15.02 -5.85
CA LEU A 51 8.73 14.45 -5.29
C LEU A 51 8.49 14.82 -3.82
N ALA A 52 9.50 15.41 -3.16
CA ALA A 52 9.49 15.67 -1.73
C ALA A 52 8.83 17.00 -1.33
N GLY A 53 8.42 17.83 -2.30
CA GLY A 53 7.77 19.11 -2.00
C GLY A 53 8.75 20.21 -1.57
N SER A 54 8.21 21.39 -1.25
CA SER A 54 9.05 22.59 -1.05
C SER A 54 9.87 22.58 0.23
N LEU A 55 9.50 21.74 1.21
CA LEU A 55 10.16 21.64 2.50
C LEU A 55 11.45 20.79 2.46
N TYR A 56 11.68 20.03 1.38
CA TYR A 56 12.76 19.04 1.29
C TYR A 56 13.58 19.18 -0.02
N PRO A 57 14.25 20.33 -0.24
CA PRO A 57 14.96 20.62 -1.48
C PRO A 57 16.15 19.69 -1.77
N ASP A 58 16.67 19.01 -0.75
CA ASP A 58 17.78 18.06 -0.86
C ASP A 58 17.32 16.59 -0.89
N GLY A 59 16.01 16.35 -0.96
CA GLY A 59 15.39 15.04 -0.78
C GLY A 59 15.49 14.54 0.66
N ILE A 60 14.99 13.33 0.91
CA ILE A 60 14.97 12.72 2.25
C ILE A 60 15.83 11.46 2.24
N PRO A 61 16.79 11.29 3.16
CA PRO A 61 17.66 10.12 3.17
C PRO A 61 16.89 8.83 3.50
N ILE A 62 17.34 7.73 2.91
CA ILE A 62 16.84 6.38 3.19
C ILE A 62 17.96 5.60 3.89
N ALA A 63 17.78 5.28 5.16
CA ALA A 63 18.73 4.52 5.96
C ALA A 63 18.35 3.03 6.04
N ASP A 64 19.31 2.16 6.35
CA ASP A 64 19.00 0.78 6.74
C ASP A 64 18.28 0.78 8.10
N GLU A 65 17.14 0.10 8.19
CA GLU A 65 16.38 -0.04 9.44
C GLU A 65 17.17 -0.76 10.54
N SER A 66 18.14 -1.60 10.19
CA SER A 66 19.05 -2.21 11.17
C SER A 66 19.80 -1.17 12.01
N SER A 67 19.96 0.04 11.47
CA SER A 67 20.61 1.19 12.12
C SER A 67 19.62 2.15 12.79
N LEU A 68 18.34 1.79 12.93
CA LEU A 68 17.26 2.68 13.41
C LEU A 68 17.60 3.41 14.72
N VAL A 69 18.16 2.72 15.72
CA VAL A 69 18.53 3.33 17.01
C VAL A 69 19.60 4.42 16.82
N GLN A 70 20.57 4.19 15.94
CA GLN A 70 21.60 5.17 15.61
C GLN A 70 20.99 6.36 14.84
N VAL A 71 20.10 6.09 13.88
CA VAL A 71 19.38 7.14 13.13
C VAL A 71 18.55 8.03 14.06
N ILE A 72 17.84 7.45 15.04
CA ILE A 72 17.09 8.21 16.05
C ILE A 72 18.04 9.13 16.83
N ALA A 73 19.18 8.60 17.30
CA ALA A 73 20.15 9.37 18.07
C ALA A 73 20.79 10.51 17.25
N ASP A 74 21.18 10.25 16.01
CA ASP A 74 21.87 11.22 15.15
C ASP A 74 20.94 12.34 14.67
N THR A 75 19.67 12.02 14.41
CA THR A 75 18.69 13.00 13.92
C THR A 75 17.97 13.72 15.05
N GLY A 76 17.93 13.13 16.25
CA GLY A 76 17.10 13.58 17.36
C GLY A 76 15.61 13.48 17.03
N ALA A 77 15.19 12.37 16.40
CA ALA A 77 13.81 12.16 16.00
C ALA A 77 12.86 12.12 17.20
N ASP A 78 11.71 12.78 17.07
CA ASP A 78 10.65 12.80 18.09
C ASP A 78 9.66 11.64 17.88
N ILE A 79 9.42 11.26 16.62
CA ILE A 79 8.42 10.26 16.23
C ILE A 79 9.00 9.28 15.20
N CYS A 80 8.77 7.99 15.39
CA CYS A 80 8.87 6.97 14.34
C CYS A 80 7.47 6.50 13.93
N VAL A 81 7.16 6.61 12.64
CA VAL A 81 5.86 6.25 12.07
C VAL A 81 5.98 4.92 11.36
N MET A 82 5.30 3.88 11.86
CA MET A 82 5.19 2.60 11.15
C MET A 82 4.31 2.76 9.92
N ALA A 83 4.88 2.52 8.73
CA ALA A 83 4.15 2.66 7.46
C ALA A 83 3.99 1.35 6.69
N TYR A 84 5.03 0.50 6.63
CA TYR A 84 4.94 -0.75 5.86
C TYR A 84 4.07 -1.82 6.54
N SER A 85 3.72 -2.84 5.77
CA SER A 85 2.72 -3.85 6.14
C SER A 85 3.28 -5.29 6.11
N ASP A 86 2.39 -6.27 6.28
CA ASP A 86 2.65 -7.73 6.21
C ASP A 86 3.59 -8.23 7.31
N ARG A 87 3.47 -7.64 8.49
CA ARG A 87 4.21 -8.00 9.72
C ARG A 87 3.28 -8.61 10.76
N SER A 88 3.78 -9.58 11.53
CA SER A 88 3.01 -10.08 12.67
C SER A 88 2.94 -9.02 13.77
N TYR A 89 1.90 -9.06 14.59
CA TYR A 89 1.77 -8.15 15.73
C TYR A 89 2.98 -8.22 16.67
N LYS A 90 3.58 -9.40 16.84
CA LYS A 90 4.82 -9.56 17.59
C LYS A 90 5.97 -8.74 16.98
N GLN A 91 6.13 -8.74 15.66
CA GLN A 91 7.17 -7.95 14.99
C GLN A 91 6.92 -6.46 15.16
N VAL A 92 5.67 -6.00 14.97
CA VAL A 92 5.29 -4.59 15.15
C VAL A 92 5.55 -4.13 16.58
N MET A 93 5.11 -4.90 17.58
CA MET A 93 5.30 -4.54 18.99
C MET A 93 6.76 -4.63 19.44
N SER A 94 7.55 -5.54 18.85
CA SER A 94 8.99 -5.58 19.07
C SER A 94 9.67 -4.32 18.53
N LEU A 95 9.30 -3.87 17.33
CA LEU A 95 9.83 -2.63 16.74
C LEU A 95 9.43 -1.40 17.54
N ALA A 96 8.17 -1.33 17.99
CA ALA A 96 7.70 -0.27 18.88
C ALA A 96 8.52 -0.20 20.18
N SER A 97 8.87 -1.36 20.76
CA SER A 97 9.70 -1.41 21.97
C SER A 97 11.12 -0.89 21.73
N VAL A 98 11.70 -1.15 20.56
CA VAL A 98 13.02 -0.61 20.17
C VAL A 98 12.97 0.92 20.03
N VAL A 99 11.96 1.44 19.33
CA VAL A 99 11.74 2.89 19.15
C VAL A 99 11.56 3.60 20.49
N ASN A 100 10.67 3.08 21.34
CA ASN A 100 10.39 3.66 22.65
C ASN A 100 11.62 3.61 23.57
N ALA A 101 12.41 2.53 23.52
CA ALA A 101 13.65 2.43 24.30
C ALA A 101 14.73 3.43 23.83
N ALA A 102 14.70 3.83 22.55
CA ALA A 102 15.54 4.90 22.01
C ALA A 102 15.03 6.31 22.36
N GLY A 103 13.88 6.44 23.04
CA GLY A 103 13.32 7.71 23.52
C GLY A 103 12.40 8.44 22.54
N CYS A 104 11.96 7.74 21.48
CA CYS A 104 11.12 8.28 20.41
C CYS A 104 9.68 7.73 20.51
N ASP A 105 8.67 8.50 20.10
CA ASP A 105 7.28 8.02 20.06
C ASP A 105 7.08 7.05 18.89
N PHE A 106 6.53 5.86 19.14
CA PHE A 106 6.08 4.96 18.07
C PHE A 106 4.61 5.23 17.70
N THR A 107 4.34 5.54 16.42
CA THR A 107 3.00 5.88 15.94
C THR A 107 2.61 5.11 14.67
N MET A 108 1.31 5.04 14.41
CA MET A 108 0.71 4.48 13.19
C MET A 108 -0.33 5.48 12.67
N LEU A 109 -0.36 5.68 11.35
CA LEU A 109 -1.36 6.53 10.72
C LEU A 109 -2.67 5.76 10.50
N GLY A 110 -3.80 6.39 10.84
CA GLY A 110 -5.12 5.87 10.52
C GLY A 110 -5.48 6.11 9.05
N GLU A 111 -6.43 5.33 8.52
CA GLU A 111 -6.81 5.38 7.09
C GLU A 111 -7.25 6.78 6.61
N ARG A 112 -7.91 7.55 7.48
CA ARG A 112 -8.50 8.85 7.13
C ARG A 112 -7.46 9.85 6.65
N GLU A 113 -6.27 9.78 7.24
CA GLU A 113 -5.15 10.66 6.92
C GLU A 113 -4.38 10.19 5.67
N THR A 114 -4.60 8.94 5.25
CA THR A 114 -3.86 8.30 4.15
C THR A 114 -4.77 7.88 2.99
N GLN A 115 -5.98 8.44 2.91
CA GLN A 115 -6.93 8.17 1.84
C GLN A 115 -7.18 9.41 0.99
N ILE A 116 -6.99 9.24 -0.31
CA ILE A 116 -7.29 10.25 -1.31
C ILE A 116 -8.73 10.06 -1.79
N ARG A 117 -9.48 11.16 -1.91
CA ARG A 117 -10.85 11.13 -2.43
C ARG A 117 -10.87 11.16 -3.96
N SER A 118 -11.67 10.27 -4.54
CA SER A 118 -11.96 10.26 -5.96
C SER A 118 -13.27 10.99 -6.27
N THR A 119 -13.35 11.53 -7.48
CA THR A 119 -14.57 12.02 -8.14
C THR A 119 -15.34 10.91 -8.85
N LYS A 120 -14.78 9.70 -8.93
CA LYS A 120 -15.38 8.49 -9.49
C LYS A 120 -15.64 7.48 -8.39
N PRO A 121 -16.61 6.56 -8.56
CA PRO A 121 -16.75 5.41 -7.67
C PRO A 121 -15.46 4.58 -7.60
N VAL A 122 -15.06 4.18 -6.39
CA VAL A 122 -13.86 3.39 -6.12
C VAL A 122 -14.22 2.04 -5.54
N ILE A 123 -13.76 0.97 -6.17
CA ILE A 123 -13.77 -0.38 -5.61
C ILE A 123 -12.34 -0.74 -5.22
N SER A 124 -12.10 -1.03 -3.95
CA SER A 124 -10.80 -1.47 -3.47
C SER A 124 -10.76 -2.98 -3.26
N VAL A 125 -9.64 -3.59 -3.64
CA VAL A 125 -9.35 -5.00 -3.38
C VAL A 125 -8.05 -5.07 -2.58
N CYS A 126 -8.15 -5.31 -1.27
CA CYS A 126 -7.00 -5.61 -0.41
C CYS A 126 -7.03 -7.07 0.04
N ALA A 127 -6.12 -7.45 0.94
CA ALA A 127 -6.05 -8.80 1.46
C ALA A 127 -5.62 -8.80 2.91
N VAL A 128 -5.86 -9.93 3.59
CA VAL A 128 -5.32 -10.18 4.92
C VAL A 128 -3.81 -10.43 4.87
N ARG A 129 -3.27 -10.95 3.75
CA ARG A 129 -1.84 -11.25 3.58
C ARG A 129 -1.42 -11.15 2.12
N THR A 130 -0.12 -11.02 1.89
CA THR A 130 0.43 -11.27 0.55
C THR A 130 0.14 -12.70 0.09
N GLY A 131 -0.16 -12.85 -1.21
CA GLY A 131 -0.44 -14.15 -1.83
C GLY A 131 -1.87 -14.68 -1.64
N CYS A 132 -2.82 -13.91 -1.09
CA CYS A 132 -4.21 -14.35 -0.96
C CYS A 132 -4.99 -14.44 -2.29
N GLY A 133 -4.50 -13.82 -3.37
CA GLY A 133 -5.15 -13.85 -4.69
C GLY A 133 -5.92 -12.57 -5.09
N LYS A 134 -5.44 -11.40 -4.64
CA LYS A 134 -6.01 -10.09 -5.02
C LYS A 134 -6.11 -9.91 -6.53
N SER A 135 -5.02 -10.16 -7.27
CA SER A 135 -4.94 -9.94 -8.72
C SER A 135 -6.02 -10.72 -9.50
N GLN A 136 -6.32 -11.95 -9.09
CA GLN A 136 -7.39 -12.76 -9.70
C GLN A 136 -8.77 -12.17 -9.44
N THR A 137 -9.01 -11.74 -8.20
CA THR A 137 -10.25 -11.09 -7.76
C THR A 137 -10.46 -9.76 -8.52
N SER A 138 -9.42 -8.93 -8.57
CA SER A 138 -9.39 -7.65 -9.28
C SER A 138 -9.71 -7.80 -10.78
N ARG A 139 -9.13 -8.81 -11.45
CA ARG A 139 -9.45 -9.13 -12.85
C ARG A 139 -10.90 -9.57 -13.01
N ARG A 140 -11.41 -10.42 -12.13
CA ARG A 140 -12.80 -10.88 -12.19
C ARG A 140 -13.80 -9.73 -12.02
N ILE A 141 -13.52 -8.78 -11.12
CA ILE A 141 -14.34 -7.58 -10.94
C ILE A 141 -14.29 -6.71 -12.21
N CYS A 142 -13.10 -6.48 -12.76
CA CYS A 142 -12.94 -5.75 -14.02
C CYS A 142 -13.78 -6.37 -15.16
N GLU A 143 -13.75 -7.69 -15.32
CA GLU A 143 -14.56 -8.40 -16.32
C GLU A 143 -16.06 -8.17 -16.13
N ILE A 144 -16.56 -8.31 -14.90
CA ILE A 144 -17.98 -8.13 -14.58
C ILE A 144 -18.42 -6.71 -14.92
N LEU A 145 -17.66 -5.70 -14.52
CA LEU A 145 -17.96 -4.30 -14.77
C LEU A 145 -17.89 -3.93 -16.27
N ARG A 146 -16.91 -4.45 -16.99
CA ARG A 146 -16.80 -4.26 -18.45
C ARG A 146 -17.94 -4.94 -19.19
N ALA A 147 -18.34 -6.15 -18.78
CA ALA A 147 -19.51 -6.83 -19.32
C ALA A 147 -20.81 -6.04 -19.08
N ALA A 148 -20.85 -5.25 -18.00
CA ALA A 148 -21.91 -4.28 -17.73
C ALA A 148 -21.74 -2.93 -18.46
N GLY A 149 -20.78 -2.81 -19.39
CA GLY A 149 -20.56 -1.63 -20.23
C GLY A 149 -19.83 -0.48 -19.54
N LYS A 150 -19.16 -0.71 -18.40
CA LYS A 150 -18.39 0.32 -17.67
C LYS A 150 -16.94 0.39 -18.15
N LYS A 151 -16.42 1.61 -18.25
CA LYS A 151 -14.97 1.85 -18.40
C LYS A 151 -14.30 1.75 -17.02
N VAL A 152 -13.46 0.74 -16.85
CA VAL A 152 -12.75 0.49 -15.60
C VAL A 152 -11.26 0.72 -15.80
N VAL A 153 -10.69 1.58 -14.97
CA VAL A 153 -9.24 1.76 -14.85
C VAL A 153 -8.80 1.13 -13.54
N ALA A 154 -7.83 0.23 -13.62
CA ALA A 154 -7.19 -0.32 -12.44
C ALA A 154 -6.00 0.57 -12.04
N ILE A 155 -5.86 0.89 -10.76
CA ILE A 155 -4.66 1.51 -10.22
C ILE A 155 -3.96 0.48 -9.36
N ARG A 156 -2.69 0.23 -9.65
CA ARG A 156 -1.84 -0.75 -8.96
C ARG A 156 -0.86 -0.04 -8.06
N HIS A 157 -0.62 -0.64 -6.90
CA HIS A 157 0.52 -0.29 -6.05
C HIS A 157 1.83 -0.63 -6.78
N PRO A 158 2.78 0.32 -6.94
CA PRO A 158 3.99 0.11 -7.70
C PRO A 158 5.01 -0.69 -6.91
N MET A 159 5.95 -1.29 -7.62
CA MET A 159 7.22 -1.71 -7.05
C MET A 159 8.27 -0.63 -7.34
N PRO A 160 8.69 0.20 -6.36
CA PRO A 160 9.52 1.38 -6.60
C PRO A 160 11.01 1.03 -6.77
N TYR A 161 11.33 0.05 -7.60
CA TYR A 161 12.69 -0.41 -7.84
C TYR A 161 13.49 0.52 -8.76
N GLY A 162 12.82 1.39 -9.52
CA GLY A 162 13.42 2.18 -10.59
C GLY A 162 13.72 3.64 -10.23
N ASP A 163 13.61 4.48 -11.26
CA ASP A 163 13.65 5.93 -11.15
C ASP A 163 12.28 6.44 -10.70
N LEU A 164 12.19 6.82 -9.42
CA LEU A 164 10.95 7.28 -8.80
C LEU A 164 10.36 8.51 -9.50
N VAL A 165 11.20 9.41 -10.03
CA VAL A 165 10.74 10.61 -10.73
C VAL A 165 10.12 10.23 -12.07
N ALA A 166 10.76 9.33 -12.82
CA ALA A 166 10.19 8.79 -14.05
C ALA A 166 8.94 7.92 -13.82
N GLN A 167 8.84 7.30 -12.64
CA GLN A 167 7.72 6.49 -12.17
C GLN A 167 6.66 7.29 -11.41
N LYS A 168 6.62 8.62 -11.53
CA LYS A 168 5.62 9.46 -10.86
C LYS A 168 4.19 9.05 -11.23
N VAL A 169 3.91 8.97 -12.53
CA VAL A 169 2.64 8.50 -13.11
C VAL A 169 2.95 7.71 -14.36
N GLN A 170 2.49 6.46 -14.41
CA GLN A 170 2.63 5.58 -15.57
C GLN A 170 1.25 5.03 -15.94
N ARG A 171 1.00 4.94 -17.24
CA ARG A 171 -0.25 4.45 -17.81
C ARG A 171 0.08 3.33 -18.79
N PHE A 172 -0.58 2.20 -18.64
CA PHE A 172 -0.39 1.00 -19.45
C PHE A 172 -1.72 0.61 -20.09
N ALA A 173 -1.79 0.66 -21.41
CA ALA A 173 -2.96 0.27 -22.19
C ALA A 173 -2.63 -0.69 -23.33
N GLU A 174 -1.37 -0.80 -23.72
CA GLU A 174 -0.87 -1.75 -24.71
C GLU A 174 0.45 -2.38 -24.26
N LEU A 175 0.80 -3.55 -24.81
CA LEU A 175 2.01 -4.29 -24.39
C LEU A 175 3.30 -3.49 -24.61
N ALA A 176 3.32 -2.59 -25.60
CA ALA A 176 4.45 -1.70 -25.86
C ALA A 176 4.72 -0.72 -24.69
N ASP A 177 3.73 -0.42 -23.86
CA ASP A 177 3.91 0.43 -22.68
C ASP A 177 4.82 -0.23 -21.63
N LEU A 178 4.83 -1.57 -21.55
CA LEU A 178 5.69 -2.32 -20.61
C LEU A 178 7.17 -2.10 -20.93
N GLU A 179 7.55 -2.19 -22.20
CA GLU A 179 8.91 -1.90 -22.65
C GLU A 179 9.25 -0.42 -22.50
N ARG A 180 8.33 0.47 -22.90
CA ARG A 180 8.50 1.93 -22.80
C ARG A 180 8.81 2.38 -21.37
N HIS A 181 8.13 1.79 -20.40
CA HIS A 181 8.30 2.09 -18.98
C HIS A 181 9.37 1.24 -18.28
N LYS A 182 10.06 0.36 -19.03
CA LYS A 182 11.13 -0.51 -18.52
C LYS A 182 10.66 -1.37 -17.35
N CYS A 183 9.47 -1.95 -17.47
CA CYS A 183 8.91 -2.78 -16.42
C CYS A 183 9.84 -3.95 -16.06
N THR A 184 9.89 -4.30 -14.78
CA THR A 184 10.55 -5.54 -14.33
C THR A 184 9.72 -6.76 -14.75
N ILE A 185 10.31 -7.95 -14.62
CA ILE A 185 9.62 -9.21 -14.92
C ILE A 185 8.38 -9.35 -14.04
N GLU A 186 8.50 -9.01 -12.75
CA GLU A 186 7.40 -9.06 -11.80
C GLU A 186 6.28 -8.07 -12.16
N GLU A 187 6.61 -6.84 -12.58
CA GLU A 187 5.62 -5.89 -13.06
C GLU A 187 4.92 -6.39 -14.33
N MET A 188 5.66 -6.99 -15.26
CA MET A 188 5.09 -7.57 -16.48
C MET A 188 4.12 -8.71 -16.16
N GLU A 189 4.48 -9.64 -15.26
CA GLU A 189 3.63 -10.74 -14.82
C GLU A 189 2.30 -10.24 -14.21
N GLU A 190 2.31 -9.08 -13.55
CA GLU A 190 1.10 -8.48 -13.00
C GLU A 190 0.29 -7.68 -14.03
N TYR A 191 0.94 -6.89 -14.89
CA TYR A 191 0.27 -5.93 -15.78
C TYR A 191 -0.19 -6.54 -17.10
N GLU A 192 0.60 -7.42 -17.70
CA GLU A 192 0.31 -8.01 -19.01
C GLU A 192 -1.08 -8.68 -19.08
N PRO A 193 -1.51 -9.49 -18.09
CA PRO A 193 -2.84 -10.12 -18.13
C PRO A 193 -3.99 -9.11 -18.17
N HIS A 194 -3.84 -7.95 -17.54
CA HIS A 194 -4.88 -6.90 -17.56
C HIS A 194 -4.93 -6.21 -18.93
N ILE A 195 -3.77 -5.91 -19.52
CA ILE A 195 -3.65 -5.26 -20.83
C ILE A 195 -4.22 -6.17 -21.92
N VAL A 196 -3.86 -7.46 -21.91
CA VAL A 196 -4.37 -8.46 -22.86
C VAL A 196 -5.90 -8.61 -22.75
N ALA A 197 -6.45 -8.46 -21.54
CA ALA A 197 -7.90 -8.43 -21.30
C ALA A 197 -8.58 -7.09 -21.69
N GLY A 198 -7.86 -6.19 -22.37
CA GLY A 198 -8.36 -4.88 -22.81
C GLY A 198 -8.49 -3.85 -21.69
N GLY A 199 -7.77 -4.05 -20.58
CA GLY A 199 -7.76 -3.15 -19.43
C GLY A 199 -6.71 -2.05 -19.53
N VAL A 200 -6.97 -0.93 -18.85
CA VAL A 200 -5.99 0.12 -18.59
C VAL A 200 -5.53 0.01 -17.15
N ILE A 201 -4.22 0.02 -16.93
CA ILE A 201 -3.58 0.10 -15.62
C ILE A 201 -2.88 1.44 -15.48
N TYR A 202 -2.98 2.03 -14.30
CA TYR A 202 -2.04 3.04 -13.85
C TYR A 202 -1.21 2.52 -12.68
N ALA A 203 0.06 2.92 -12.63
CA ALA A 203 0.96 2.67 -11.52
C ALA A 203 1.94 3.85 -11.35
N GLY A 204 2.65 3.87 -10.23
CA GLY A 204 3.64 4.88 -9.91
C GLY A 204 3.56 5.35 -8.46
N VAL A 205 4.41 6.30 -8.10
CA VAL A 205 4.65 6.68 -6.68
C VAL A 205 3.87 7.90 -6.18
N ASP A 206 3.20 8.65 -7.06
CA ASP A 206 2.33 9.78 -6.70
C ASP A 206 0.87 9.43 -6.95
N TYR A 207 0.23 8.79 -5.96
CA TYR A 207 -1.14 8.29 -6.06
C TYR A 207 -2.20 9.38 -6.29
N GLU A 208 -1.96 10.59 -5.80
CA GLU A 208 -2.84 11.72 -6.09
C GLU A 208 -2.76 12.03 -7.59
N ALA A 209 -1.57 12.20 -8.14
CA ALA A 209 -1.39 12.48 -9.57
C ALA A 209 -1.93 11.33 -10.45
N ILE A 210 -1.70 10.07 -10.05
CA ILE A 210 -2.22 8.90 -10.75
C ILE A 210 -3.75 8.91 -10.77
N LEU A 211 -4.39 9.14 -9.63
CA LEU A 211 -5.84 9.16 -9.55
C LEU A 211 -6.41 10.24 -10.47
N ARG A 212 -5.85 11.44 -10.48
CA ARG A 212 -6.32 12.55 -11.34
C ARG A 212 -6.22 12.23 -12.83
N GLU A 213 -5.23 11.44 -13.26
CA GLU A 213 -5.17 10.96 -14.64
C GLU A 213 -6.18 9.85 -14.92
N ALA A 214 -6.30 8.86 -14.02
CA ALA A 214 -7.24 7.75 -14.18
C ALA A 214 -8.72 8.23 -14.25
N GLU A 215 -9.07 9.25 -13.47
CA GLU A 215 -10.41 9.84 -13.43
C GLU A 215 -10.88 10.44 -14.77
N LYS A 216 -9.95 10.78 -15.68
CA LYS A 216 -10.28 11.39 -16.97
C LYS A 216 -10.91 10.40 -17.96
N GLU A 217 -10.66 9.10 -17.79
CA GLU A 217 -11.14 8.07 -18.72
C GLU A 217 -11.92 6.92 -18.07
N ALA A 218 -11.97 6.88 -16.74
CA ALA A 218 -12.73 5.88 -15.99
C ALA A 218 -14.18 6.30 -15.68
N ASP A 219 -15.09 5.33 -15.74
CA ASP A 219 -16.38 5.39 -15.06
C ASP A 219 -16.25 4.91 -13.61
N ILE A 220 -15.35 3.95 -13.35
CA ILE A 220 -15.08 3.33 -12.05
C ILE A 220 -13.58 3.12 -11.91
N ILE A 221 -13.03 3.44 -10.74
CA ILE A 221 -11.64 3.14 -10.37
C ILE A 221 -11.62 1.82 -9.60
N LEU A 222 -10.75 0.90 -10.02
CA LEU A 222 -10.43 -0.28 -9.23
C LEU A 222 -9.06 -0.09 -8.59
N TRP A 223 -8.99 -0.01 -7.27
CA TRP A 223 -7.73 -0.04 -6.53
C TRP A 223 -7.31 -1.48 -6.27
N ASP A 224 -6.23 -1.90 -6.90
CA ASP A 224 -5.64 -3.22 -6.72
C ASP A 224 -4.48 -3.11 -5.73
N GLY A 225 -4.78 -3.38 -4.46
CA GLY A 225 -3.89 -3.07 -3.34
C GLY A 225 -2.54 -3.79 -3.40
N GLY A 226 -1.52 -3.16 -2.83
CA GLY A 226 -0.22 -3.78 -2.59
C GLY A 226 -0.21 -4.58 -1.29
N ASN A 227 0.56 -5.67 -1.26
CA ASN A 227 0.82 -6.43 -0.03
C ASN A 227 -0.48 -6.82 0.74
N ASN A 228 -0.61 -6.43 2.01
CA ASN A 228 -1.87 -6.36 2.76
C ASN A 228 -2.15 -4.93 3.25
N ASP A 229 -1.71 -3.91 2.49
CA ASP A 229 -1.95 -2.51 2.84
C ASP A 229 -3.46 -2.19 2.94
N THR A 230 -3.82 -1.19 3.74
CA THR A 230 -5.15 -0.57 3.66
C THR A 230 -5.31 0.28 2.39
N PRO A 231 -6.53 0.56 1.91
CA PRO A 231 -6.76 1.33 0.69
C PRO A 231 -6.15 2.73 0.69
N PHE A 232 -5.56 3.15 -0.44
CA PHE A 232 -4.98 4.50 -0.59
C PHE A 232 -6.00 5.51 -1.10
N TYR A 233 -7.12 5.01 -1.62
CA TYR A 233 -8.26 5.79 -2.04
C TYR A 233 -9.43 5.49 -1.12
N GLN A 234 -10.26 6.49 -0.86
CA GLN A 234 -11.51 6.28 -0.14
C GLN A 234 -12.43 5.38 -0.98
N SER A 235 -12.78 4.23 -0.45
CA SER A 235 -13.59 3.21 -1.12
C SER A 235 -15.09 3.49 -1.00
N ASP A 236 -15.83 3.24 -2.08
CA ASP A 236 -17.29 3.06 -2.06
C ASP A 236 -17.66 1.59 -1.84
N LEU A 237 -16.75 0.67 -2.17
CA LEU A 237 -16.82 -0.76 -1.88
C LEU A 237 -15.41 -1.28 -1.58
N HIS A 238 -15.20 -1.80 -0.36
CA HIS A 238 -13.93 -2.37 0.09
C HIS A 238 -14.03 -3.89 0.24
N ILE A 239 -13.31 -4.60 -0.62
CA ILE A 239 -13.26 -6.07 -0.65
C ILE A 239 -11.91 -6.53 -0.11
N VAL A 240 -11.94 -7.46 0.84
CA VAL A 240 -10.73 -8.05 1.42
C VAL A 240 -10.65 -9.54 1.10
N VAL A 241 -9.52 -9.98 0.57
CA VAL A 241 -9.28 -11.39 0.26
C VAL A 241 -8.58 -12.09 1.43
N ALA A 242 -9.18 -13.16 1.93
CA ALA A 242 -8.64 -14.04 2.98
C ALA A 242 -8.13 -15.38 2.40
N ASP A 243 -7.18 -16.03 3.08
CA ASP A 243 -6.55 -17.26 2.64
C ASP A 243 -6.59 -18.34 3.75
N PRO A 244 -7.42 -19.39 3.60
CA PRO A 244 -7.61 -20.45 4.60
C PRO A 244 -6.40 -21.39 4.74
N HIS A 245 -5.33 -21.24 3.95
CA HIS A 245 -4.09 -21.97 4.22
C HIS A 245 -3.27 -21.34 5.37
N ARG A 246 -3.68 -20.17 5.87
CA ARG A 246 -3.00 -19.41 6.92
C ARG A 246 -4.01 -18.84 7.93
N PRO A 247 -4.80 -19.70 8.60
CA PRO A 247 -5.81 -19.24 9.56
C PRO A 247 -5.17 -18.44 10.69
N GLY A 248 -5.87 -17.41 11.16
CA GLY A 248 -5.39 -16.46 12.18
C GLY A 248 -4.64 -15.27 11.59
N HIS A 249 -4.17 -15.32 10.34
CA HIS A 249 -3.46 -14.18 9.74
C HIS A 249 -4.37 -12.95 9.54
N GLU A 250 -5.68 -13.15 9.47
CA GLU A 250 -6.71 -12.12 9.48
C GLU A 250 -6.80 -11.33 10.80
N ILE A 251 -6.25 -11.85 11.90
CA ILE A 251 -6.30 -11.24 13.25
C ILE A 251 -4.95 -11.14 13.98
N GLU A 252 -3.85 -11.63 13.38
CA GLU A 252 -2.51 -11.61 14.02
C GLU A 252 -1.45 -10.81 13.25
N TYR A 253 -1.82 -10.23 12.11
CA TYR A 253 -0.92 -9.49 11.23
C TYR A 253 -1.39 -8.06 11.01
N PHE A 254 -0.43 -7.15 10.88
CA PHE A 254 -0.67 -5.75 10.58
C PHE A 254 -0.57 -5.48 9.07
N PRO A 255 -1.50 -4.70 8.48
CA PRO A 255 -2.77 -4.21 9.02
C PRO A 255 -3.95 -5.14 8.64
N SER A 256 -3.79 -6.45 8.72
CA SER A 256 -4.77 -7.46 8.27
C SER A 256 -6.12 -7.30 8.96
N GLU A 257 -6.10 -7.22 10.29
CA GLU A 257 -7.33 -7.04 11.07
C GLU A 257 -7.98 -5.69 10.78
N THR A 258 -7.17 -4.63 10.58
CA THR A 258 -7.68 -3.33 10.12
C THR A 258 -8.43 -3.47 8.80
N ASN A 259 -7.87 -4.19 7.82
CA ASN A 259 -8.57 -4.45 6.57
C ASN A 259 -9.88 -5.21 6.78
N VAL A 260 -9.91 -6.26 7.61
CA VAL A 260 -11.14 -7.02 7.90
C VAL A 260 -12.20 -6.15 8.57
N ARG A 261 -11.81 -5.31 9.54
CA ARG A 261 -12.69 -4.37 10.24
C ARG A 261 -13.32 -3.32 9.33
N LEU A 262 -12.64 -2.97 8.24
CA LEU A 262 -13.09 -1.97 7.26
C LEU A 262 -13.82 -2.58 6.06
N ALA A 263 -13.79 -3.90 5.91
CA ALA A 263 -14.31 -4.56 4.73
C ALA A 263 -15.84 -4.47 4.67
N ASP A 264 -16.38 -4.18 3.48
CA ASP A 264 -17.79 -4.38 3.17
C ASP A 264 -18.05 -5.86 2.82
N ALA A 265 -17.06 -6.52 2.23
CA ALA A 265 -17.13 -7.94 1.88
C ALA A 265 -15.77 -8.64 2.06
N VAL A 266 -15.79 -9.89 2.52
CA VAL A 266 -14.57 -10.70 2.67
C VAL A 266 -14.67 -11.97 1.82
N ILE A 267 -13.75 -12.10 0.86
CA ILE A 267 -13.67 -13.27 -0.02
C ILE A 267 -12.65 -14.26 0.56
N ILE A 268 -13.12 -15.40 1.06
CA ILE A 268 -12.24 -16.52 1.41
C ILE A 268 -11.87 -17.25 0.11
N ASN A 269 -10.63 -17.06 -0.35
CA ASN A 269 -10.13 -17.66 -1.59
C ASN A 269 -9.55 -19.06 -1.35
N LYS A 270 -9.20 -19.80 -2.41
CA LYS A 270 -8.51 -21.12 -2.36
C LYS A 270 -9.24 -22.21 -1.58
N VAL A 271 -10.55 -22.06 -1.36
CA VAL A 271 -11.37 -23.01 -0.58
C VAL A 271 -11.43 -24.43 -1.17
N VAL A 272 -11.10 -24.59 -2.46
CA VAL A 272 -11.06 -25.91 -3.12
C VAL A 272 -9.88 -26.76 -2.62
N GLU A 273 -8.78 -26.12 -2.22
CA GLU A 273 -7.51 -26.77 -1.84
C GLU A 273 -7.30 -26.79 -0.32
N ALA A 274 -8.14 -26.09 0.45
CA ALA A 274 -7.98 -25.91 1.87
C ALA A 274 -8.81 -26.88 2.71
N GLU A 275 -8.28 -27.23 3.88
CA GLU A 275 -8.99 -28.04 4.88
C GLU A 275 -10.23 -27.31 5.39
N PHE A 276 -11.34 -28.04 5.54
CA PHE A 276 -12.62 -27.48 5.99
C PHE A 276 -12.51 -26.75 7.33
N GLU A 277 -11.77 -27.31 8.28
CA GLU A 277 -11.55 -26.71 9.61
C GLU A 277 -10.89 -25.32 9.53
N ASN A 278 -9.91 -25.15 8.64
CA ASN A 278 -9.27 -23.85 8.46
C ASN A 278 -10.19 -22.83 7.79
N ILE A 279 -11.03 -23.29 6.85
CA ILE A 279 -12.05 -22.44 6.21
C ILE A 279 -13.04 -21.93 7.25
N GLU A 280 -13.54 -22.81 8.12
CA GLU A 280 -14.44 -22.42 9.21
C GLU A 280 -13.74 -21.48 10.21
N GLN A 281 -12.50 -21.78 10.60
CA GLN A 281 -11.74 -20.91 11.52
C GLN A 281 -11.58 -19.49 10.97
N VAL A 282 -11.16 -19.34 9.71
CA VAL A 282 -11.04 -18.02 9.07
C VAL A 282 -12.41 -17.34 9.01
N ARG A 283 -13.47 -18.07 8.66
CA ARG A 283 -14.83 -17.52 8.59
C ARG A 283 -15.33 -17.02 9.95
N ASP A 284 -15.10 -17.79 11.00
CA ASP A 284 -15.51 -17.41 12.36
C ASP A 284 -14.70 -16.21 12.85
N ASN A 285 -13.38 -16.18 12.62
CA ASN A 285 -12.55 -15.02 12.93
C ASN A 285 -13.02 -13.75 12.19
N ILE A 286 -13.41 -13.86 10.92
CA ILE A 286 -13.96 -12.74 10.14
C ILE A 286 -15.29 -12.26 10.75
N ARG A 287 -16.22 -13.17 11.04
CA ARG A 287 -17.53 -12.85 11.63
C ARG A 287 -17.40 -12.18 13.00
N ASP A 288 -16.47 -12.65 13.82
CA ASP A 288 -16.20 -12.08 15.14
C ASP A 288 -15.54 -10.69 15.04
N THR A 289 -14.69 -10.49 14.02
CA THR A 289 -13.96 -9.22 13.81
C THR A 289 -14.83 -8.15 13.17
N ASN A 290 -15.64 -8.53 12.18
CA ASN A 290 -16.55 -7.66 11.44
C ASN A 290 -17.86 -8.39 11.11
N PRO A 291 -18.87 -8.32 12.00
CA PRO A 291 -20.17 -8.99 11.82
C PRO A 291 -21.00 -8.46 10.63
N GLU A 292 -20.69 -7.26 10.14
CA GLU A 292 -21.43 -6.59 9.07
C GLU A 292 -20.87 -6.90 7.67
N ALA A 293 -19.67 -7.46 7.58
CA ALA A 293 -19.07 -7.85 6.30
C ALA A 293 -19.86 -9.02 5.68
N VAL A 294 -20.10 -8.93 4.37
CA VAL A 294 -20.74 -10.00 3.59
C VAL A 294 -19.74 -11.09 3.19
#